data_AF-N2B851-F1
#
_entry.id   AF-N2B851-F1
#
_cell.length_a   1.000
_cell.length_b   1.000
_cell.length_c   1.000
_cell.angle_alpha   90.00
_cell.angle_beta   90.00
_cell.angle_gamma   90.00
#
_symmetry.space_group_name_H-M   'P 1'
#
loop_
_entity.id
_entity.type
_entity.pdbx_description
1 polymer ?
#
loop_
_entity_poly.entity_id
_entity_poly.type
_entity_poly.pdbx_seq_one_letter_code
_entity_poly.pdbx_strand_id
1 'polypeptide(L)'
;MIYQENFEKEVKGLFGLKKVKNVSISYKFIEQCCVEDYLSAESEHPEWNVQEQGADWPLEIKNQHAELQANAQSREKKIKRKEVNLN
;
A
#
# COMPACT_ATOMS: atom_id res chain seq x y z
N MET A 1 14.21 12.54 -6.59
CA MET A 1 14.28 11.19 -7.18
C MET A 1 15.53 10.51 -6.66
N ILE A 2 15.39 9.38 -5.99
CA ILE A 2 16.56 8.57 -5.60
C ILE A 2 17.00 7.87 -6.89
N TYR A 3 18.15 8.27 -7.43
CA TYR A 3 18.79 7.57 -8.53
C TYR A 3 19.35 6.26 -7.99
N GLN A 4 18.93 5.15 -8.58
CA GLN A 4 19.47 3.84 -8.27
C GLN A 4 19.91 3.19 -9.58
N GLU A 5 21.13 2.68 -9.62
CA GLU A 5 21.62 1.90 -10.76
C GLU A 5 20.81 0.62 -10.90
N ASN A 6 20.59 0.17 -12.14
CA ASN A 6 19.96 -1.11 -12.39
C ASN A 6 20.96 -2.22 -12.01
N PHE A 7 20.58 -3.09 -11.09
CA PHE A 7 21.40 -4.24 -10.68
C PHE A 7 20.56 -5.52 -10.65
N GLU A 8 21.22 -6.63 -10.94
CA GLU A 8 20.61 -7.95 -10.89
C GLU A 8 20.69 -8.53 -9.48
N LYS A 9 19.54 -8.96 -8.94
CA LYS A 9 19.49 -9.59 -7.61
C LYS A 9 18.30 -10.54 -7.52
N GLU A 10 18.40 -11.49 -6.62
CA GLU A 10 17.26 -12.30 -6.18
C GLU A 10 16.39 -11.48 -5.23
N VAL A 11 15.13 -11.30 -5.62
CA VAL A 11 14.12 -10.56 -4.88
C VAL A 11 13.12 -11.58 -4.34
N LYS A 12 12.78 -11.45 -3.07
CA LYS A 12 11.76 -12.29 -2.42
C LYS A 12 10.37 -11.83 -2.83
N GLY A 13 9.60 -12.73 -3.45
CA GLY A 13 8.17 -12.58 -3.68
C GLY A 13 7.36 -13.03 -2.46
N LEU A 14 6.10 -13.41 -2.67
CA LEU A 14 5.23 -13.84 -1.59
C LEU A 14 5.57 -15.25 -1.08
N PHE A 15 5.93 -16.15 -2.00
CA PHE A 15 6.24 -17.56 -1.77
C PHE A 15 7.71 -17.89 -2.07
N GLY A 16 8.25 -17.35 -3.15
CA GLY A 16 9.55 -17.72 -3.71
C GLY A 16 10.58 -16.59 -3.81
N LEU A 17 11.75 -16.92 -4.36
CA LEU A 17 12.77 -15.97 -4.77
C LEU A 17 12.75 -15.89 -6.30
N LYS A 18 12.74 -14.67 -6.84
CA LYS A 18 12.79 -14.40 -8.28
C LYS A 18 14.05 -13.63 -8.61
N LYS A 19 14.82 -14.10 -9.60
CA LYS A 19 15.97 -13.37 -10.12
C LYS A 19 15.49 -12.25 -11.04
N VAL A 20 15.78 -11.00 -10.69
CA VAL A 20 15.36 -9.83 -11.48
C VAL A 20 16.58 -9.01 -11.87
N LYS A 21 16.66 -8.63 -13.15
CA LYS A 21 17.81 -7.91 -13.75
C LYS A 21 17.87 -6.42 -13.41
N ASN A 22 16.71 -5.79 -13.24
CA ASN A 22 16.58 -4.36 -12.96
C ASN A 22 15.83 -4.19 -11.64
N VAL A 23 16.50 -4.48 -10.53
CA VAL A 23 15.88 -4.36 -9.20
C VAL A 23 15.71 -2.90 -8.83
N SER A 24 14.52 -2.55 -8.35
CA SER A 24 14.21 -1.26 -7.75
C SER A 24 13.84 -1.46 -6.28
N ILE A 25 14.31 -0.59 -5.39
CA ILE A 25 13.87 -0.58 -3.98
C ILE A 25 12.49 0.09 -3.83
N SER A 26 11.88 0.54 -4.92
CA SER A 26 10.53 1.12 -4.85
C SER A 26 9.51 0.11 -4.32
N TYR A 27 8.61 0.61 -3.46
CA TYR A 27 7.52 -0.18 -2.92
C TYR A 27 6.66 -0.82 -4.03
N LYS A 28 6.45 -0.09 -5.14
CA LYS A 28 5.71 -0.62 -6.31
C LYS A 28 6.39 -1.80 -6.97
N PHE A 29 7.71 -1.78 -7.11
CA PHE A 29 8.43 -2.91 -7.70
C PHE A 29 8.36 -4.15 -6.80
N ILE A 30 8.52 -3.98 -5.48
CA ILE A 30 8.46 -5.09 -4.52
C ILE A 30 7.03 -5.67 -4.47
N GLU A 31 6.01 -4.81 -4.44
CA GLU A 31 4.59 -5.20 -4.51
C GLU A 31 4.31 -6.02 -5.77
N GLN A 32 4.79 -5.56 -6.93
CA GLN A 32 4.63 -6.28 -8.19
C GLN A 32 5.30 -7.66 -8.16
N CYS A 33 6.48 -7.78 -7.56
CA CYS A 33 7.13 -9.07 -7.38
C CYS A 33 6.29 -10.04 -6.54
N CYS A 34 5.61 -9.56 -5.50
CA CYS A 34 4.69 -10.37 -4.69
C CYS A 34 3.44 -10.80 -5.47
N VAL A 35 2.84 -9.89 -6.25
CA VAL A 35 1.64 -10.18 -7.05
C VAL A 35 1.94 -11.21 -8.14
N GLU A 36 3.05 -11.05 -8.86
CA GLU A 36 3.47 -11.98 -9.93
C GLU A 36 3.75 -13.38 -9.37
N ASP A 37 4.40 -13.47 -8.22
CA ASP A 37 4.68 -14.73 -7.54
C ASP A 37 3.38 -15.43 -7.10
N TYR A 38 2.43 -14.67 -6.53
CA TYR A 38 1.12 -15.20 -6.15
C TYR A 38 0.33 -15.71 -7.36
N LEU A 39 0.24 -14.91 -8.43
CA LEU A 39 -0.43 -15.29 -9.68
C LEU A 39 0.17 -16.58 -10.26
N SER A 40 1.49 -16.77 -10.15
CA SER A 40 2.15 -17.96 -10.66
C SER A 40 1.79 -19.24 -9.90
N ALA A 41 1.43 -19.12 -8.61
CA ALA A 41 1.08 -20.24 -7.75
C ALA A 41 -0.43 -20.52 -7.76
N GLU A 42 -1.25 -19.48 -7.65
CA GLU A 42 -2.70 -19.59 -7.43
C GLU A 42 -3.53 -19.32 -8.70
N SER A 43 -2.92 -18.85 -9.79
CA SER A 43 -3.59 -18.45 -11.06
C SER A 43 -4.65 -17.34 -10.92
N GLU A 44 -4.74 -16.73 -9.74
CA GLU A 44 -5.67 -15.64 -9.42
C GLU A 44 -4.91 -14.49 -8.76
N HIS A 45 -5.47 -13.27 -8.80
CA HIS A 45 -4.86 -12.16 -8.08
C HIS A 45 -5.13 -12.25 -6.58
N PRO A 46 -4.22 -11.76 -5.73
CA PRO A 46 -4.46 -11.76 -4.29
C PRO A 46 -5.68 -10.92 -3.91
N GLU A 47 -6.47 -11.40 -2.94
CA GLU A 47 -7.67 -10.70 -2.43
C GLU A 47 -7.38 -9.29 -1.90
N TRP A 48 -6.17 -9.05 -1.40
CA TRP A 48 -5.76 -7.73 -0.92
C TRP A 48 -5.44 -6.74 -2.04
N ASN A 49 -5.26 -7.22 -3.28
CA ASN A 49 -4.87 -6.41 -4.43
C ASN A 49 -6.08 -5.79 -5.17
N VAL A 50 -7.15 -5.46 -4.44
CA VAL A 50 -8.41 -4.93 -5.01
C VAL A 50 -8.22 -3.59 -5.71
N GLN A 51 -7.37 -2.70 -5.16
CA GLN A 51 -7.18 -1.36 -5.70
C GLN A 51 -6.50 -1.37 -7.07
N GLU A 52 -5.40 -2.12 -7.23
CA GLU A 52 -4.64 -2.15 -8.49
C GLU A 52 -5.37 -2.93 -9.59
N GLN A 53 -6.31 -3.80 -9.22
CA GLN A 53 -7.20 -4.49 -10.16
C GLN A 53 -8.35 -3.60 -10.67
N GLY A 54 -8.54 -2.41 -10.09
CA GLY A 54 -9.74 -1.60 -10.33
C GLY A 54 -11.02 -2.27 -9.83
N ALA A 55 -10.90 -3.22 -8.91
CA ALA A 55 -12.02 -3.89 -8.28
C ALA A 55 -12.65 -2.96 -7.24
N ASP A 56 -13.95 -3.14 -7.02
CA ASP A 56 -14.66 -2.36 -6.03
C ASP A 56 -14.32 -2.85 -4.62
N TRP A 57 -14.16 -1.93 -3.67
CA TRP A 57 -13.86 -2.30 -2.29
C TRP A 57 -14.99 -3.15 -1.69
N PRO A 58 -14.68 -4.18 -0.89
CA PRO A 58 -15.69 -4.93 -0.14
C PRO A 58 -16.64 -4.02 0.64
N LEU A 59 -17.94 -4.35 0.61
CA LEU A 59 -18.98 -3.50 1.19
C LEU A 59 -18.76 -3.24 2.69
N GLU A 60 -18.26 -4.24 3.42
CA GLU A 60 -17.93 -4.10 4.84
C GLU A 60 -16.90 -2.98 5.09
N ILE A 61 -15.82 -2.95 4.29
CA ILE A 61 -14.78 -1.93 4.39
C ILE A 61 -15.36 -0.54 4.09
N LYS A 62 -16.21 -0.44 3.07
CA LYS A 62 -16.89 0.82 2.73
C LYS A 62 -17.76 1.33 3.88
N ASN A 63 -18.53 0.44 4.50
CA ASN A 63 -19.40 0.78 5.62
C ASN A 63 -18.59 1.22 6.84
N GLN A 64 -17.56 0.45 7.23
CA GLN A 64 -16.68 0.82 8.34
C GLN A 64 -15.98 2.16 8.11
N HIS A 65 -15.52 2.40 6.88
CA HIS A 65 -14.92 3.68 6.51
C HIS A 65 -15.92 4.84 6.63
N ALA A 66 -17.16 4.65 6.18
CA ALA A 66 -18.23 5.64 6.34
C ALA A 66 -18.52 5.95 7.82
N GLU A 67 -18.57 4.93 8.67
CA GLU A 67 -18.75 5.09 10.13
C GLU A 67 -17.58 5.85 10.76
N LEU A 68 -16.34 5.49 10.42
CA LEU A 68 -15.14 6.19 10.90
C LEU A 68 -15.14 7.66 10.50
N GLN A 69 -15.55 7.98 9.26
CA GLN A 69 -15.68 9.35 8.82
C GLN A 69 -16.76 10.11 9.57
N ALA A 70 -17.94 9.52 9.75
CA ALA A 70 -19.03 10.12 10.52
C ALA A 70 -18.60 10.43 11.96
N ASN A 71 -17.90 9.49 12.60
CA ASN A 71 -17.35 9.65 13.94
C ASN A 71 -16.26 10.73 14.01
N ALA A 72 -15.39 10.83 12.99
CA ALA A 72 -14.37 11.87 12.92
C ALA A 72 -14.97 13.27 12.75
N GLN A 73 -16.09 13.39 12.01
CA GLN A 73 -16.79 14.65 11.80
C GLN A 73 -17.59 15.09 13.03
N SER A 74 -18.21 14.15 13.75
CA SER A 74 -19.00 14.44 14.95
C SER A 74 -18.16 14.70 16.20
N ARG A 75 -16.88 14.28 16.19
CA ARG A 75 -15.97 14.48 17.32
C ARG A 75 -15.68 15.96 17.56
N GLU A 76 -15.87 16.41 18.80
CA GLU A 76 -15.45 17.75 19.23
C GLU A 76 -13.95 17.96 19.01
N LYS A 77 -13.62 18.94 18.18
CA LYS A 77 -12.23 19.31 17.88
C LYS A 77 -11.63 20.04 19.08
N LYS A 78 -10.78 19.37 19.86
CA LYS A 78 -9.93 20.04 20.87
C LYS A 78 -8.86 20.88 20.17
N ILE A 79 -9.17 22.16 19.95
CA ILE A 79 -8.19 23.14 19.47
C ILE A 79 -7.29 23.55 20.65
N LYS A 80 -6.07 23.00 20.70
CA LYS A 80 -5.03 23.48 21.62
C LYS A 80 -4.21 24.57 20.92
N ARG A 81 -4.69 25.82 20.95
CA ARG A 81 -3.86 26.98 20.57
C ARG A 81 -3.00 27.37 21.77
N LYS A 82 -1.68 27.42 21.59
CA LYS A 82 -0.78 28.15 22.50
C LYS A 82 -0.59 29.55 21.91
N GLU A 83 -0.76 30.59 22.72
CA GLU A 83 -0.38 31.94 22.32
C GLU A 83 1.14 31.97 22.07
N VAL A 84 1.54 32.51 20.91
CA VAL A 84 2.94 32.80 20.62
C VAL A 84 3.22 34.18 21.19
N ASN A 85 3.84 34.23 22.37
CA ASN A 85 4.43 35.48 22.86
C ASN A 85 5.69 35.76 22.05
N LEU A 86 5.63 36.78 21.20
CA LEU A 86 6.80 37.38 20.56
C LEU A 86 7.38 38.38 21.57
N ASN A 87 8.44 37.96 22.26
CA ASN A 87 9.36 38.87 22.96
C ASN A 87 10.43 39.35 22.00
#